data_AF-A0AAN8V8R5-F1
#
_entry.id   AF-A0AAN8V8R5-F1
#
_cell.length_a   1.000
_cell.length_b   1.000
_cell.length_c   1.000
_cell.angle_alpha   90.00
_cell.angle_beta   90.00
_cell.angle_gamma   90.00
#
_symmetry.space_group_name_H-M   'P 1'
#
loop_
_entity.id
_entity.type
_entity.pdbx_description
1 polymer ?
#
loop_
_entity_poly.entity_id
_entity_poly.type
_entity_poly.pdbx_seq_one_letter_code
_entity_poly.pdbx_strand_id
1 'polypeptide(L)'
;MGDLYCPECKKSTEVVLDHAAGDTVCSECGLVLEAHSVDETSEWRNFSNDTGDNDPVRVGGPTNPLLADGGLSTIISGANAKADVSLGRWHNLGSNPDRSLIQAFKSIEICSVANGATRKDIGRAREFIVKQLELEMGEMGTIHAGDFLRRFCSHLGMSNQAVKAAQEAVQKSEEIDIRRSPISVAAVVIYMITQLSEDKKLLKDHNFILSTFTLGSRMTKEKLEVCIGGVKKKKKKKKKRI
;
A
#
# COMPACT_ATOMS: atom_id res chain seq x y z
N MET A 1 5.12 -16.56 -27.88
CA MET A 1 5.87 -17.35 -28.87
C MET A 1 5.15 -17.19 -30.18
N GLY A 2 5.76 -16.45 -31.12
CA GLY A 2 5.18 -16.24 -32.44
C GLY A 2 5.56 -17.42 -33.33
N ASP A 3 4.57 -18.04 -33.98
CA ASP A 3 4.83 -19.05 -34.99
C ASP A 3 5.48 -18.37 -36.21
N LEU A 4 6.75 -18.66 -36.48
CA LEU A 4 7.47 -18.16 -37.66
C LEU A 4 7.47 -19.23 -38.76
N TYR A 5 7.34 -18.79 -40.00
CA TYR A 5 7.34 -19.67 -41.16
C TYR A 5 8.76 -20.11 -41.49
N CYS A 6 9.02 -21.42 -41.47
CA CYS A 6 10.31 -21.98 -41.84
C CYS A 6 10.33 -22.32 -43.35
N PRO A 7 11.28 -21.78 -44.14
CA PRO A 7 11.37 -22.06 -45.58
C PRO A 7 11.75 -23.51 -45.91
N GLU A 8 12.52 -24.17 -45.04
CA GLU A 8 12.93 -25.58 -45.21
C GLU A 8 11.80 -26.55 -44.83
N CYS A 9 11.13 -26.33 -43.69
CA CYS A 9 10.01 -27.18 -43.28
C CYS A 9 8.71 -26.88 -44.04
N LYS A 10 8.62 -25.73 -44.73
CA LYS A 10 7.45 -25.23 -45.46
C LYS A 10 6.17 -25.16 -44.63
N LYS A 11 6.30 -24.89 -43.34
CA LYS A 11 5.20 -24.72 -42.39
C LYS A 11 5.59 -23.73 -41.30
N SER A 12 4.58 -23.22 -40.60
CA SER A 12 4.78 -22.49 -39.36
C SER A 12 5.29 -23.46 -38.29
N THR A 13 6.48 -23.18 -37.76
CA THR A 13 7.13 -24.01 -36.76
C THR A 13 7.33 -23.21 -35.48
N GLU A 14 7.33 -23.90 -34.35
CA GLU A 14 7.83 -23.33 -33.11
C GLU A 14 9.30 -22.94 -33.28
N VAL A 15 9.66 -21.79 -32.70
CA VAL A 15 11.01 -21.25 -32.76
C VAL A 15 11.60 -21.13 -31.37
N VAL A 16 12.89 -21.40 -31.28
CA VAL A 16 13.69 -21.24 -30.07
C VAL A 16 14.60 -20.04 -30.26
N LEU A 17 14.61 -19.13 -29.28
CA LEU A 17 15.51 -17.98 -29.25
C LEU A 17 16.78 -18.37 -28.48
N ASP A 18 17.91 -18.44 -29.18
CA ASP A 18 19.23 -18.58 -28.56
C ASP A 18 19.77 -17.19 -28.20
N HIS A 19 19.60 -16.81 -26.93
CA HIS A 19 20.08 -15.52 -26.41
C HIS A 19 21.61 -15.39 -26.36
N ALA A 20 22.36 -16.51 -26.35
CA ALA A 20 23.82 -16.46 -26.29
C ALA A 20 24.44 -16.10 -27.65
N ALA A 21 23.84 -16.62 -28.73
CA ALA A 21 24.21 -16.28 -30.10
C ALA A 21 23.43 -15.06 -30.64
N GLY A 22 22.24 -14.79 -30.11
CA GLY A 22 21.30 -13.81 -30.65
C GLY A 22 20.55 -14.33 -31.88
N ASP A 23 20.27 -15.63 -31.95
CA ASP A 23 19.69 -16.27 -33.13
C ASP A 23 18.31 -16.87 -32.85
N THR A 24 17.40 -16.74 -33.81
CA THR A 24 16.08 -17.40 -33.78
C THR A 24 16.14 -18.66 -34.62
N VAL A 25 16.00 -19.83 -33.99
CA VAL A 25 16.22 -21.14 -34.63
C VAL A 25 14.92 -21.93 -34.71
N CYS A 26 14.66 -22.56 -35.85
CA CYS A 26 13.56 -23.51 -36.01
C CYS A 26 13.80 -24.76 -35.17
N SER A 27 12.83 -25.14 -34.32
CA SER A 27 12.95 -26.32 -33.44
C SER A 27 12.97 -27.65 -34.18
N GLU A 28 12.46 -27.69 -35.42
CA GLU A 28 12.32 -28.94 -36.18
C GLU A 28 13.52 -29.26 -37.08
N CYS A 29 14.07 -28.26 -37.78
CA CYS A 29 15.15 -28.46 -38.75
C CYS A 29 16.49 -27.81 -38.34
N GLY A 30 16.50 -26.99 -37.28
CA GLY A 30 17.71 -26.29 -36.82
C GLY A 30 18.15 -25.12 -37.71
N LEU A 31 17.33 -24.70 -38.68
CA LEU A 31 17.61 -23.54 -39.52
C LEU A 31 17.51 -22.25 -38.68
N VAL A 32 18.53 -21.40 -38.78
CA VAL A 32 18.51 -20.03 -38.26
C VAL A 32 17.60 -19.19 -39.17
N LEU A 33 16.46 -18.76 -38.63
CA LEU A 33 15.46 -17.96 -39.34
C LEU A 33 15.77 -16.46 -39.28
N GLU A 34 16.35 -16.02 -38.17
CA GLU A 34 16.82 -14.66 -37.94
C GLU A 34 18.12 -14.72 -37.15
N ALA A 35 19.14 -13.96 -37.58
CA ALA A 35 20.44 -13.91 -36.93
C ALA A 35 20.72 -12.51 -36.39
N HIS A 36 21.38 -12.41 -35.24
CA HIS A 36 21.66 -11.16 -34.53
C HIS A 36 20.39 -10.38 -34.12
N SER A 37 19.37 -11.07 -33.62
CA SER A 37 18.20 -10.43 -33.01
C SER A 37 18.63 -9.62 -31.78
N VAL A 38 18.11 -8.40 -31.67
CA VAL A 38 18.30 -7.58 -30.47
C VAL A 38 17.53 -8.21 -29.32
N ASP A 39 18.22 -8.49 -28.21
CA ASP A 39 17.59 -9.02 -27.02
C ASP A 39 16.73 -7.95 -26.34
N GLU A 40 15.41 -8.10 -26.38
CA GLU A 40 14.44 -7.24 -25.68
C GLU A 40 14.20 -7.69 -24.23
N THR A 41 14.87 -8.75 -23.77
CA THR A 41 14.78 -9.18 -22.38
C THR A 41 15.53 -8.19 -21.46
N SER A 42 15.78 -8.60 -20.22
CA SER A 42 16.27 -7.65 -19.21
C SER A 42 17.55 -6.96 -19.68
N GLU A 43 17.56 -5.61 -19.63
CA GLU A 43 18.73 -4.81 -19.93
C GLU A 43 19.96 -5.39 -19.21
N TRP A 44 21.11 -5.43 -19.89
CA TRP A 44 22.37 -5.81 -19.27
C TRP A 44 22.70 -4.83 -18.14
N ARG A 45 22.38 -5.21 -16.89
CA ARG A 45 22.70 -4.40 -15.72
C ARG A 45 24.11 -4.74 -15.25
N ASN A 46 25.03 -3.77 -15.33
CA ASN A 46 26.32 -3.91 -14.69
C ASN A 46 26.17 -3.70 -13.18
N PHE A 47 25.96 -4.79 -12.43
CA PHE A 47 25.89 -4.78 -10.96
C PHE A 47 27.18 -4.28 -10.28
N SER A 48 28.28 -4.12 -11.03
CA SER A 48 29.56 -3.64 -10.49
C SER A 48 29.58 -2.13 -10.22
N ASN A 49 28.55 -1.39 -10.62
CA ASN A 49 28.48 0.08 -10.50
C ASN A 49 27.27 0.53 -9.67
N ASP A 50 27.06 -0.09 -8.51
CA ASP A 50 25.99 0.25 -7.54
C ASP A 50 26.16 1.68 -6.95
N THR A 51 27.20 2.41 -7.35
CA THR A 51 27.33 3.85 -7.15
C THR A 51 26.47 4.62 -8.17
N GLY A 52 25.17 4.33 -8.14
CA GLY A 52 24.02 5.23 -8.26
C GLY A 52 23.81 6.19 -9.43
N ASP A 53 24.82 6.61 -10.19
CA ASP A 53 24.67 7.86 -10.96
C ASP A 53 25.31 7.86 -12.36
N ASN A 54 26.03 6.81 -12.75
CA ASN A 54 26.72 6.77 -14.05
C ASN A 54 26.60 5.40 -14.72
N ASP A 55 25.43 5.10 -15.26
CA ASP A 55 25.24 3.96 -16.17
C ASP A 55 25.41 4.46 -17.62
N PRO A 56 26.57 4.26 -18.27
CA PRO A 56 26.82 4.76 -19.63
C PRO A 56 25.98 4.04 -20.69
N VAL A 57 25.35 2.92 -20.36
CA VAL A 57 24.46 2.17 -21.26
C VAL A 57 23.03 2.72 -21.21
N ARG A 58 22.66 3.43 -20.13
CA ARG A 58 21.33 4.03 -19.96
C ARG A 58 21.18 5.27 -20.85
N VAL A 59 20.49 5.09 -21.97
CA VAL A 59 20.21 6.16 -22.95
C VAL A 59 18.99 7.04 -22.61
N GLY A 60 18.29 6.75 -21.52
CA GLY A 60 17.11 7.50 -21.09
C GLY A 60 16.70 7.24 -19.65
N GLY A 61 15.92 8.18 -19.10
CA GLY A 61 15.25 7.99 -17.83
C GLY A 61 14.03 7.07 -17.95
N PRO A 62 13.51 6.53 -16.83
CA PRO A 62 12.28 5.76 -16.83
C PRO A 62 11.12 6.64 -17.31
N THR A 63 10.40 6.16 -18.33
CA THR A 63 9.16 6.81 -18.80
C THR A 63 7.96 6.31 -18.01
N ASN A 64 7.01 7.20 -17.73
CA ASN A 64 5.74 6.85 -17.09
C ASN A 64 4.58 7.06 -18.07
N PRO A 65 4.04 5.99 -18.68
CA PRO A 65 2.94 6.07 -19.64
C PRO A 65 1.64 6.68 -19.10
N LEU A 66 1.51 6.84 -17.78
CA LEU A 66 0.35 7.46 -17.14
C LEU A 66 0.39 9.00 -17.17
N LEU A 67 1.53 9.59 -17.54
CA LEU A 67 1.66 11.03 -17.79
C LEU A 67 1.44 11.33 -19.27
N ALA A 68 0.89 12.51 -19.59
CA ALA A 68 0.52 12.90 -20.95
C ALA A 68 1.73 12.96 -21.89
N ASP A 69 2.91 13.31 -21.36
CA ASP A 69 4.18 13.33 -22.09
C ASP A 69 5.07 12.12 -21.78
N GLY A 70 4.57 11.09 -21.07
CA GLY A 70 5.38 9.96 -20.65
C GLY A 70 6.47 10.30 -19.62
N GLY A 71 6.44 11.50 -19.04
CA GLY A 71 7.52 12.03 -18.20
C GLY A 71 8.74 12.52 -18.99
N LEU A 72 8.60 12.76 -20.31
CA LEU A 72 9.68 13.18 -21.22
C LEU A 72 10.09 14.65 -21.03
N SER A 73 10.31 15.06 -19.79
CA SER A 73 10.87 16.36 -19.45
C SER A 73 12.30 16.19 -18.95
N THR A 74 13.24 16.93 -19.55
CA THR A 74 14.63 16.99 -19.07
C THR A 74 14.85 18.27 -18.28
N ILE A 75 15.68 18.20 -17.25
CA ILE A 75 16.14 19.37 -16.49
C ILE A 75 17.56 19.67 -16.95
N ILE A 76 17.78 20.87 -17.45
CA ILE A 76 19.12 21.37 -17.75
C ILE A 76 19.60 22.12 -16.51
N SER A 77 20.53 21.55 -15.77
CA SER A 77 21.23 22.22 -14.67
C SER A 77 22.65 22.58 -15.09
N GLY A 78 23.08 23.82 -14.86
CA GLY A 78 24.44 24.25 -15.17
C GLY A 78 25.37 24.10 -13.96
N ALA A 79 26.64 23.72 -14.19
CA ALA A 79 27.67 23.75 -13.14
C ALA A 79 28.00 25.19 -12.65
N ASN A 80 27.62 26.21 -13.42
CA ASN A 80 27.86 27.61 -13.14
C ASN A 80 26.58 28.34 -12.68
N ALA A 81 26.58 28.80 -11.42
CA ALA A 81 25.43 29.43 -10.75
C ALA A 81 24.80 30.64 -11.47
N LYS A 82 25.53 31.32 -12.37
CA LYS A 82 25.03 32.52 -13.09
C LYS A 82 24.18 32.20 -14.32
N ALA A 83 24.41 31.06 -14.99
CA ALA A 83 23.58 30.61 -16.12
C ALA A 83 22.28 29.94 -15.64
N ASP A 84 22.31 29.39 -14.42
CA ASP A 84 21.25 28.59 -13.82
C ASP A 84 19.95 29.37 -13.57
N VAL A 85 20.05 30.65 -13.17
CA VAL A 85 18.87 31.50 -12.89
C VAL A 85 18.08 31.84 -14.16
N SER A 86 18.77 32.15 -15.25
CA SER A 86 18.14 32.46 -16.53
C SER A 86 17.50 31.21 -17.14
N LEU A 87 18.22 30.07 -17.11
CA LEU A 87 17.72 28.78 -17.59
C LEU A 87 16.50 28.30 -16.79
N GLY A 88 16.54 28.42 -15.46
CA GLY A 88 15.39 28.12 -14.60
C GLY A 88 14.16 28.96 -14.94
N ARG A 89 14.34 30.24 -15.31
CA ARG A 89 13.22 31.08 -15.76
C ARG A 89 12.61 30.56 -17.06
N TRP A 90 13.43 30.23 -18.06
CA TRP A 90 12.96 29.68 -19.34
C TRP A 90 12.30 28.32 -19.19
N HIS A 91 12.82 27.45 -18.31
CA HIS A 91 12.23 26.15 -18.01
C HIS A 91 10.84 26.29 -17.35
N ASN A 92 10.68 27.27 -16.45
CA ASN A 92 9.39 27.57 -15.83
C ASN A 92 8.37 28.25 -16.78
N LEU A 93 8.80 28.78 -17.93
CA LEU A 93 7.90 29.22 -19.00
C LEU A 93 7.37 28.03 -19.83
N GLY A 94 8.01 26.86 -19.74
CA GLY A 94 7.53 25.64 -20.37
C GLY A 94 6.23 25.16 -19.72
N SER A 95 5.15 25.11 -20.50
CA SER A 95 3.87 24.58 -20.05
C SER A 95 3.90 23.06 -20.05
N ASN A 96 4.24 22.45 -18.90
CA ASN A 96 3.98 21.03 -18.68
C ASN A 96 2.55 20.89 -18.07
N PRO A 97 1.57 20.31 -18.80
CA PRO A 97 0.20 20.16 -18.30
C PRO A 97 0.12 19.28 -17.04
N ASP A 98 1.06 18.34 -16.91
CA ASP A 98 1.15 17.40 -15.80
C ASP A 98 1.92 17.97 -14.60
N ARG A 99 2.45 19.20 -14.68
CA ARG A 99 3.16 19.84 -13.56
C ARG A 99 2.31 19.86 -12.28
N SER A 100 1.01 20.10 -12.43
CA SER A 100 0.06 20.07 -11.31
C SER A 100 -0.11 18.66 -10.72
N LEU A 101 -0.15 17.63 -11.57
CA LEU A 101 -0.24 16.22 -11.17
C LEU A 101 1.05 15.73 -10.50
N ILE A 102 2.21 16.05 -11.07
CA ILE A 102 3.53 15.72 -10.50
C ILE A 102 3.69 16.38 -9.12
N GLN A 103 3.29 17.66 -9.00
CA GLN A 103 3.29 18.37 -7.72
C GLN A 103 2.30 17.73 -6.73
N ALA A 104 1.14 17.26 -7.20
CA ALA A 104 0.18 16.54 -6.38
C ALA A 104 0.77 15.23 -5.85
N PHE A 105 1.40 14.39 -6.70
CA PHE A 105 2.07 13.15 -6.26
C PHE A 105 3.16 13.43 -5.23
N LYS A 106 4.00 14.43 -5.46
CA LYS A 106 5.04 14.86 -4.51
C LYS A 106 4.44 15.32 -3.18
N SER A 107 3.33 16.05 -3.21
CA SER A 107 2.63 16.48 -2.00
C SER A 107 1.95 15.33 -1.26
N ILE A 108 1.41 14.32 -1.95
CA ILE A 108 0.87 13.10 -1.32
C ILE A 108 1.98 12.35 -0.59
N GLU A 109 3.14 12.19 -1.24
CA GLU A 109 4.31 11.57 -0.62
C GLU A 109 4.75 12.34 0.64
N ILE A 110 4.86 13.68 0.55
CA ILE A 110 5.20 14.53 1.70
C ILE A 110 4.12 14.48 2.79
N CYS A 111 2.82 14.50 2.44
CA CYS A 111 1.72 14.40 3.41
C CYS A 111 1.63 13.02 4.08
N SER A 112 2.14 11.97 3.45
CA SER A 112 2.29 10.65 4.09
C SER A 112 3.36 10.66 5.18
N VAL A 113 4.33 11.58 5.09
CA VAL A 113 5.49 11.71 6.00
C VAL A 113 5.32 12.85 7.01
N ALA A 114 4.60 13.92 6.66
CA ALA A 114 4.43 15.12 7.47
C ALA A 114 2.95 15.38 7.79
N ASN A 115 2.69 15.80 9.04
CA ASN A 115 1.39 16.15 9.63
C ASN A 115 0.70 17.38 8.97
N GLY A 116 0.75 17.54 7.65
CA GLY A 116 0.32 18.74 6.94
C GLY A 116 -1.17 18.80 6.58
N ALA A 117 -1.82 17.66 6.36
CA ALA A 117 -3.23 17.64 5.94
C ALA A 117 -4.18 17.60 7.14
N THR A 118 -5.10 18.57 7.23
CA THR A 118 -6.12 18.54 8.30
C THR A 118 -7.18 17.49 7.99
N ARG A 119 -7.78 16.90 9.04
CA ARG A 119 -8.85 15.88 8.90
C ARG A 119 -10.04 16.36 8.07
N LYS A 120 -10.32 17.68 8.07
CA LYS A 120 -11.41 18.28 7.30
C LYS A 120 -11.09 18.35 5.82
N ASP A 121 -9.85 18.68 5.47
CA ASP A 121 -9.41 18.78 4.08
C ASP A 121 -9.39 17.40 3.41
N ILE A 122 -8.92 16.39 4.14
CA ILE A 122 -8.97 14.99 3.69
C ILE A 122 -10.43 14.54 3.48
N GLY A 123 -11.34 14.90 4.39
CA GLY A 123 -12.77 14.59 4.25
C GLY A 123 -13.40 15.21 3.00
N ARG A 124 -13.14 16.50 2.75
CA ARG A 124 -13.63 17.20 1.55
C ARG A 124 -13.05 16.62 0.26
N ALA A 125 -11.75 16.31 0.26
CA ALA A 125 -11.10 15.68 -0.88
C ALA A 125 -11.69 14.29 -1.18
N ARG A 126 -11.95 13.48 -0.13
CA ARG A 126 -12.62 12.18 -0.26
C ARG A 126 -13.97 12.30 -0.94
N GLU A 127 -14.82 13.20 -0.47
CA GLU A 127 -16.17 13.40 -1.03
C GLU A 127 -16.11 13.84 -2.49
N PHE A 128 -15.17 14.72 -2.83
CA PHE A 128 -14.95 15.17 -4.20
C PHE A 128 -14.52 14.01 -5.12
N ILE A 129 -13.57 13.19 -4.68
CA ILE A 129 -13.08 12.03 -5.46
C ILE A 129 -14.20 11.01 -5.69
N VAL A 130 -14.95 10.66 -4.64
CA VAL A 130 -16.07 9.71 -4.74
C VAL A 130 -17.11 10.19 -5.74
N LYS A 131 -17.42 11.50 -5.72
CA LYS A 131 -18.36 12.11 -6.67
C LYS A 131 -17.84 12.07 -8.10
N GLN A 132 -16.55 12.33 -8.31
CA GLN A 132 -15.95 12.39 -9.64
C GLN A 132 -15.80 11.01 -10.30
N LEU A 133 -15.57 9.98 -9.49
CA LEU A 133 -15.42 8.60 -9.95
C LEU A 133 -16.76 7.84 -10.01
N GLU A 134 -17.88 8.50 -9.70
CA GLU A 134 -19.22 7.90 -9.65
C GLU A 134 -19.30 6.64 -8.75
N LEU A 135 -18.40 6.54 -7.78
CA LEU A 135 -18.36 5.40 -6.87
C LEU A 135 -19.51 5.50 -5.87
N GLU A 136 -20.24 4.42 -5.68
CA GLU A 136 -21.21 4.38 -4.61
C GLU A 136 -20.47 4.34 -3.27
N MET A 137 -20.93 5.12 -2.27
CA MET A 137 -20.30 5.17 -0.94
C MET A 137 -20.19 3.80 -0.26
N GLY A 138 -20.96 2.80 -0.73
CA GLY A 138 -20.90 1.40 -0.29
C GLY A 138 -19.69 0.61 -0.80
N GLU A 139 -19.06 1.01 -1.91
CA GLU A 139 -17.90 0.33 -2.49
C GLU A 139 -16.60 0.59 -1.72
N MET A 140 -16.56 1.64 -0.90
CA MET A 140 -15.37 2.03 -0.14
C MET A 140 -15.10 1.12 1.08
N GLY A 141 -15.83 0.01 1.22
CA GLY A 141 -15.74 -0.90 2.35
C GLY A 141 -16.34 -0.30 3.62
N THR A 142 -17.19 -1.05 4.31
CA THR A 142 -17.62 -0.68 5.66
C THR A 142 -16.45 -0.87 6.62
N ILE A 143 -16.09 0.17 7.38
CA ILE A 143 -15.03 0.05 8.38
C ILE A 143 -15.60 -0.72 9.59
N HIS A 144 -15.00 -1.86 9.92
CA HIS A 144 -15.41 -2.68 11.06
C HIS A 144 -14.56 -2.39 12.30
N ALA A 145 -15.10 -2.70 13.47
CA ALA A 145 -14.34 -2.59 14.72
C ALA A 145 -13.12 -3.55 14.74
N GLY A 146 -13.19 -4.63 13.96
CA GLY A 146 -12.11 -5.61 13.77
C GLY A 146 -10.85 -5.02 13.14
N ASP A 147 -10.99 -4.06 12.23
CA ASP A 147 -9.85 -3.47 11.48
C ASP A 147 -8.90 -2.72 12.40
N PHE A 148 -9.45 -2.12 13.45
CA PHE A 148 -8.70 -1.36 14.44
C PHE A 148 -7.96 -2.24 15.46
N LEU A 149 -8.52 -3.42 15.77
CA LEU A 149 -8.02 -4.28 16.85
C LEU A 149 -6.55 -4.66 16.65
N ARG A 150 -6.17 -5.10 15.45
CA ARG A 150 -4.83 -5.64 15.21
C ARG A 150 -3.75 -4.59 15.46
N ARG A 151 -3.95 -3.36 14.97
CA ARG A 151 -3.01 -2.25 15.14
C ARG A 151 -2.92 -1.81 16.59
N PHE A 152 -4.05 -1.64 17.28
CA PHE A 152 -4.06 -1.26 18.69
C PHE A 152 -3.47 -2.33 19.61
N CYS A 153 -3.79 -3.61 19.39
CA CYS A 153 -3.25 -4.71 20.17
C CYS A 153 -1.73 -4.84 20.02
N SER A 154 -1.21 -4.63 18.79
CA SER A 154 0.23 -4.62 18.53
C SER A 154 0.92 -3.44 19.22
N HIS A 155 0.32 -2.25 19.19
CA HIS A 155 0.87 -1.06 19.85
C HIS A 155 0.90 -1.22 21.37
N LEU A 156 -0.11 -1.89 21.94
CA LEU A 156 -0.20 -2.22 23.37
C LEU A 156 0.62 -3.45 23.77
N GLY A 157 1.36 -4.10 22.86
CA GLY A 157 2.13 -5.30 23.18
C GLY A 157 1.29 -6.45 23.77
N MET A 158 0.02 -6.56 23.37
CA MET A 158 -0.87 -7.60 23.90
C MET A 158 -0.44 -9.00 23.46
N SER A 159 -0.56 -9.98 24.35
CA SER A 159 -0.30 -11.38 24.00
C SER A 159 -1.27 -11.91 22.94
N ASN A 160 -0.82 -12.85 22.10
CA ASN A 160 -1.64 -13.48 21.05
C ASN A 160 -2.97 -14.05 21.57
N GLN A 161 -3.00 -14.53 22.81
CA GLN A 161 -4.23 -15.02 23.46
C GLN A 161 -5.22 -13.88 23.75
N ALA A 162 -4.72 -12.72 24.20
CA ALA A 162 -5.54 -11.55 24.47
C ALA A 162 -6.07 -10.91 23.16
N VAL A 163 -5.24 -10.85 22.12
CA VAL A 163 -5.66 -10.38 20.78
C VAL A 163 -6.78 -11.25 20.21
N LYS A 164 -6.64 -12.58 20.27
CA LYS A 164 -7.67 -13.51 19.81
C LYS A 164 -8.97 -13.38 20.60
N ALA A 165 -8.88 -13.19 21.92
CA ALA A 165 -10.06 -12.93 22.75
C ALA A 165 -10.75 -11.60 22.37
N ALA A 166 -9.98 -10.59 21.96
CA ALA A 166 -10.51 -9.29 21.54
C ALA A 166 -11.23 -9.35 20.20
N GLN A 167 -10.66 -10.09 19.25
CA GLN A 167 -11.32 -10.37 17.98
C GLN A 167 -12.63 -11.15 18.18
N GLU A 168 -12.62 -12.21 19.01
CA GLU A 168 -13.85 -12.95 19.32
C GLU A 168 -14.92 -12.09 20.00
N ALA A 169 -14.52 -11.13 20.84
CA ALA A 169 -15.45 -10.24 21.52
C ALA A 169 -16.05 -9.18 20.57
N VAL A 170 -15.25 -8.64 19.64
CA VAL A 170 -15.76 -7.73 18.61
C VAL A 170 -16.69 -8.45 17.64
N GLN A 171 -16.35 -9.66 17.20
CA GLN A 171 -17.22 -10.43 16.29
C GLN A 171 -18.62 -10.66 16.87
N LYS A 172 -18.70 -10.95 18.16
CA LYS A 172 -19.99 -11.09 18.87
C LYS A 172 -20.71 -9.77 19.09
N SER A 173 -19.96 -8.67 19.14
CA SER A 173 -20.55 -7.35 19.30
C SER A 173 -21.28 -6.88 18.04
N GLU A 174 -20.99 -7.47 16.87
CA GLU A 174 -21.71 -7.20 15.62
C GLU A 174 -23.15 -7.73 15.65
N GLU A 175 -23.43 -8.77 16.45
CA GLU A 175 -24.79 -9.29 16.67
C GLU A 175 -25.62 -8.37 17.58
N ILE A 176 -25.00 -7.39 18.24
CA ILE A 176 -25.66 -6.48 19.17
C ILE A 176 -25.74 -5.08 18.55
N ASP A 177 -26.94 -4.47 18.56
CA ASP A 177 -27.10 -3.09 18.11
C ASP A 177 -26.39 -2.11 19.09
N ILE A 178 -25.15 -1.81 18.76
CA ILE A 178 -24.30 -0.82 19.41
C ILE A 178 -24.23 0.40 18.48
N ARG A 179 -25.04 1.42 18.77
CA ARG A 179 -25.10 2.69 18.03
C ARG A 179 -23.91 3.61 18.33
N ARG A 180 -22.68 3.12 18.14
CA ARG A 180 -21.42 3.84 18.36
C ARG A 180 -20.45 3.63 17.22
N SER A 181 -19.46 4.52 17.14
CA SER A 181 -18.40 4.40 16.14
C SER A 181 -17.61 3.09 16.35
N PRO A 182 -17.21 2.40 15.26
CA PRO A 182 -16.45 1.15 15.35
C PRO A 182 -15.13 1.28 16.13
N ILE A 183 -14.49 2.46 16.06
CA ILE A 183 -13.29 2.79 16.83
C ILE A 183 -13.57 2.76 18.34
N SER A 184 -14.67 3.36 18.78
CA SER A 184 -15.05 3.37 20.20
C SER A 184 -15.39 1.95 20.69
N VAL A 185 -16.04 1.13 19.86
CA VAL A 185 -16.33 -0.28 20.20
C VAL A 185 -15.02 -1.05 20.38
N ALA A 186 -14.07 -0.92 19.44
CA ALA A 186 -12.76 -1.56 19.53
C ALA A 186 -11.99 -1.13 20.80
N ALA A 187 -11.95 0.17 21.10
CA ALA A 187 -11.29 0.70 22.28
C ALA A 187 -11.85 0.12 23.59
N VAL A 188 -13.18 0.03 23.70
CA VAL A 188 -13.86 -0.53 24.88
C VAL A 188 -13.57 -2.04 25.03
N VAL A 189 -13.59 -2.80 23.94
CA VAL A 189 -13.26 -4.24 23.98
C VAL A 189 -11.82 -4.47 24.42
N ILE A 190 -10.87 -3.71 23.86
CA ILE A 190 -9.45 -3.78 24.24
C ILE A 190 -9.31 -3.48 25.73
N TYR A 191 -9.91 -2.39 26.21
CA TYR A 191 -9.87 -2.02 27.63
C TYR A 191 -10.40 -3.13 28.54
N MET A 192 -11.52 -3.75 28.19
CA MET A 192 -12.07 -4.83 29.02
C MET A 192 -11.16 -6.06 29.06
N ILE A 193 -10.47 -6.37 27.96
CA ILE A 193 -9.60 -7.54 27.87
C ILE A 193 -8.25 -7.31 28.54
N THR A 194 -7.71 -6.08 28.48
CA THR A 194 -6.51 -5.72 29.25
C THR A 194 -6.80 -5.81 30.75
N GLN A 195 -7.99 -5.36 31.20
CA GLN A 195 -8.41 -5.50 32.60
C GLN A 195 -8.61 -6.96 33.06
N LEU A 196 -8.92 -7.87 32.14
CA LEU A 196 -9.06 -9.31 32.40
C LEU A 196 -7.75 -10.10 32.22
N SER A 197 -6.73 -9.46 31.66
CA SER A 197 -5.39 -10.02 31.49
C SER A 197 -4.54 -9.66 32.71
N GLU A 198 -3.58 -10.51 33.05
CA GLU A 198 -2.71 -10.30 34.22
C GLU A 198 -1.71 -9.15 33.98
N ASP A 199 -1.54 -8.74 32.73
CA ASP A 199 -0.69 -7.65 32.25
C ASP A 199 -1.31 -6.25 32.49
N LYS A 200 -1.60 -5.91 33.75
CA LYS A 200 -2.20 -4.62 34.15
C LYS A 200 -1.30 -3.39 33.91
N LYS A 201 -0.06 -3.58 33.45
CA LYS A 201 0.99 -2.54 33.39
C LYS A 201 0.83 -1.54 32.25
N LEU A 202 -0.02 -1.79 31.24
CA LEU A 202 -0.07 -1.03 29.98
C LEU A 202 -1.09 0.13 29.91
N LEU A 203 -1.84 0.38 30.99
CA LEU A 203 -2.96 1.36 30.97
C LEU A 203 -2.56 2.79 31.33
N LYS A 204 -1.34 3.02 31.85
CA LYS A 204 -0.87 4.36 32.25
C LYS A 204 -0.21 5.15 31.12
N ASP A 205 0.29 4.48 30.07
CA ASP A 205 1.16 5.13 29.08
C ASP A 205 0.45 5.59 27.79
N HIS A 206 -0.80 5.16 27.55
CA HIS A 206 -1.50 5.47 26.29
C HIS A 206 -2.75 6.34 26.50
N ASN A 207 -2.52 7.64 26.70
CA ASN A 207 -3.55 8.69 26.80
C ASN A 207 -4.58 8.70 25.64
N PHE A 208 -4.22 8.19 24.46
CA PHE A 208 -5.08 8.17 23.27
C PHE A 208 -6.27 7.19 23.39
N ILE A 209 -6.07 6.04 24.05
CA ILE A 209 -7.16 5.07 24.28
C ILE A 209 -8.07 5.58 25.40
N LEU A 210 -7.50 6.24 26.42
CA LEU A 210 -8.29 6.85 27.49
C LEU A 210 -9.17 8.00 26.98
N SER A 211 -8.68 8.85 26.06
CA SER A 211 -9.46 9.98 25.53
C SER A 211 -10.64 9.56 24.66
N THR A 212 -10.53 8.42 23.97
CA THR A 212 -11.67 7.80 23.24
C THR A 212 -12.58 6.99 24.17
N PHE A 213 -12.05 6.51 25.30
CA PHE A 213 -12.77 5.76 26.33
C PHE A 213 -13.67 6.63 27.22
N THR A 214 -13.28 7.86 27.56
CA THR A 214 -14.07 8.76 28.43
C THR A 214 -15.43 9.14 27.82
N LEU A 215 -15.61 8.98 26.51
CA LEU A 215 -16.86 9.23 25.80
C LEU A 215 -17.72 7.96 25.60
N GLY A 216 -17.22 6.78 26.01
CA GLY A 216 -17.93 5.51 25.97
C GLY A 216 -18.84 5.33 27.18
N SER A 217 -20.02 5.97 27.20
CA SER A 217 -21.04 5.86 28.26
C SER A 217 -21.17 4.44 28.83
N ARG A 218 -21.33 4.30 30.16
CA ARG A 218 -21.54 3.03 30.91
C ARG A 218 -22.36 1.98 30.15
N MET A 219 -23.38 2.41 29.42
CA MET A 219 -24.26 1.59 28.58
C MET A 219 -23.55 0.73 27.51
N THR A 220 -22.47 1.20 26.88
CA THR A 220 -21.70 0.35 25.93
C THR A 220 -20.89 -0.72 26.66
N LYS A 221 -20.35 -0.38 27.83
CA LYS A 221 -19.60 -1.32 28.66
C LYS A 221 -20.53 -2.44 29.15
N GLU A 222 -21.73 -2.13 29.64
CA GLU A 222 -22.72 -3.12 30.09
C GLU A 222 -23.14 -4.08 28.95
N LYS A 223 -23.45 -3.56 27.76
CA LYS A 223 -23.81 -4.40 26.60
C LYS A 223 -22.65 -5.30 26.15
N LEU A 224 -21.42 -4.79 26.16
CA LEU A 224 -20.23 -5.55 25.77
C LEU A 224 -19.74 -6.52 26.87
N GLU A 225 -20.06 -6.28 28.15
CA GLU A 225 -19.80 -7.23 29.23
C GLU A 225 -20.54 -8.56 29.01
N VAL A 226 -21.73 -8.53 28.40
CA VAL A 226 -22.49 -9.73 27.99
C VAL A 226 -21.70 -10.55 26.96
N CYS A 227 -21.06 -9.89 25.98
CA CYS A 227 -20.23 -10.55 24.95
C CYS A 227 -19.00 -11.25 25.56
N ILE A 228 -18.39 -10.60 26.55
CA ILE A 228 -17.17 -11.08 27.23
C ILE A 228 -17.48 -12.14 28.30
N GLY A 229 -18.70 -12.16 28.84
CA GLY A 229 -19.18 -13.19 29.79
C GLY A 229 -18.97 -14.63 29.29
N GLY A 230 -19.05 -14.85 27.98
CA GLY A 230 -18.73 -16.14 27.34
C GLY A 230 -17.24 -16.52 27.39
N VAL A 231 -16.33 -15.54 27.40
CA VAL A 231 -14.87 -15.74 27.47
C VAL A 231 -14.44 -16.16 28.88
N LYS A 232 -15.07 -15.62 29.92
CA LYS A 232 -14.85 -16.04 31.33
C LYS A 232 -15.18 -17.52 31.56
N LYS A 233 -16.26 -18.05 30.95
CA LYS A 233 -16.65 -19.47 31.06
C LYS A 233 -15.68 -20.41 30.33
N LYS A 234 -15.13 -20.01 29.17
CA LYS A 234 -14.13 -20.81 28.41
C LYS A 234 -12.77 -20.90 29.14
N LYS A 235 -12.26 -19.81 29.74
CA LYS A 235 -11.02 -19.82 30.54
C LYS A 235 -11.13 -20.78 31.75
N LYS A 236 -12.26 -20.77 32.47
CA LYS A 236 -12.52 -21.71 33.58
C LYS A 236 -12.61 -23.18 33.13
N LYS A 237 -13.15 -23.47 31.94
CA LYS A 237 -13.19 -24.85 31.39
C LYS A 237 -11.81 -25.35 30.94
N LYS A 238 -10.96 -24.49 30.37
CA LYS A 238 -9.58 -24.86 29.95
C LYS A 238 -8.65 -25.09 31.15
N LYS A 239 -8.77 -24.29 32.22
CA LYS A 239 -8.00 -24.45 33.47
C LYS A 239 -8.42 -25.66 34.33
N LYS A 240 -9.51 -26.34 33.96
CA LYS A 240 -9.99 -27.59 34.59
C LYS A 240 -9.63 -28.86 33.79
N ARG A 241 -8.94 -28.71 32.65
CA ARG A 241 -8.53 -29.80 31.74
C ARG A 241 -7.01 -29.97 31.68
N ILE A 242 -6.28 -29.30 32.58
CA ILE A 242 -4.87 -29.51 32.94
C ILE A 242 -4.91 -29.75 34.45
#